data_AF-A0A741LWY0-F1
#
_entry.id   AF-A0A741LWY0-F1
#
_cell.length_a   1.000
_cell.length_b   1.000
_cell.length_c   1.000
_cell.angle_alpha   90.00
_cell.angle_beta   90.00
_cell.angle_gamma   90.00
#
_symmetry.space_group_name_H-M   'P 1'
#
loop_
_entity.id
_entity.type
_entity.pdbx_description
1 polymer ?
#
loop_
_entity_poly.entity_id
_entity_poly.type
_entity_poly.pdbx_seq_one_letter_code
_entity_poly.pdbx_strand_id
1 'polypeptide(L)'
;MAYLMVNPKSSWKIRFLGHVLQGREVWLNEGNLSLGEKGCDICIPLTINEKIILREQADNLFVDAGKARVRVNGRRFNPNKPLPSSGVLQVAGVAIAFGKQDCELADYQIPVSRSGYWWLAGVF
;
A
#
# COMPACT_ATOMS: atom_id res chain seq x y z
N MET A 1 32.73 -19.27 -7.76
CA MET A 1 31.61 -18.60 -8.47
C MET A 1 30.72 -17.97 -7.42
N ALA A 2 30.89 -16.67 -7.14
CA ALA A 2 30.00 -15.94 -6.25
C ALA A 2 28.71 -15.68 -7.02
N TYR A 3 27.59 -16.23 -6.57
CA TYR A 3 26.29 -15.81 -7.05
C TYR A 3 26.11 -14.36 -6.62
N LEU A 4 26.25 -13.42 -7.57
CA LEU A 4 25.67 -12.10 -7.43
C LEU A 4 24.18 -12.32 -7.19
N MET A 5 23.77 -12.31 -5.93
CA MET A 5 22.38 -12.09 -5.55
C MET A 5 22.04 -10.70 -6.07
N VAL A 6 21.62 -10.63 -7.33
CA VAL A 6 20.85 -9.51 -7.86
C VAL A 6 19.64 -9.49 -6.94
N ASN A 7 19.68 -8.63 -5.91
CA ASN A 7 18.51 -8.37 -5.09
C ASN A 7 17.44 -7.92 -6.08
N PRO A 8 16.41 -8.74 -6.38
CA PRO A 8 15.46 -8.40 -7.42
C PRO A 8 14.65 -7.26 -6.85
N LYS A 9 15.07 -6.04 -7.20
CA LYS A 9 14.32 -4.83 -6.92
C LYS A 9 12.92 -5.10 -7.46
N SER A 10 11.92 -5.10 -6.57
CA SER A 10 10.54 -5.37 -6.97
C SER A 10 10.17 -4.43 -8.10
N SER A 11 9.37 -4.93 -9.03
CA SER A 11 8.80 -4.08 -10.08
C SER A 11 7.79 -3.09 -9.53
N TRP A 12 7.38 -3.22 -8.26
CA TRP A 12 6.35 -2.42 -7.61
C TRP A 12 6.92 -1.36 -6.69
N LYS A 13 6.24 -0.22 -6.71
CA LYS A 13 6.45 0.91 -5.80
C LYS A 13 5.13 1.42 -5.27
N ILE A 14 5.21 2.08 -4.13
CA ILE A 14 4.10 2.76 -3.49
C ILE A 14 4.42 4.22 -3.23
N ARG A 15 3.39 5.05 -3.17
CA ARG A 15 3.44 6.45 -2.74
C ARG A 15 2.40 6.69 -1.65
N PHE A 16 2.81 7.25 -0.53
CA PHE A 16 1.87 7.64 0.53
C PHE A 16 1.12 8.91 0.11
N LEU A 17 -0.22 8.88 0.19
CA LEU A 17 -1.07 9.99 -0.24
C LEU A 17 -1.60 10.85 0.92
N GLY A 18 -1.47 10.39 2.16
CA GLY A 18 -1.96 11.11 3.33
C GLY A 18 -1.00 11.06 4.53
N HIS A 19 -1.29 11.91 5.52
CA HIS A 19 -0.57 12.01 6.79
C HIS A 19 0.93 12.34 6.66
N VAL A 20 1.71 11.95 7.67
CA VAL A 20 3.10 12.32 7.89
C VAL A 20 4.03 11.91 6.75
N LEU A 21 3.72 10.82 6.04
CA LEU A 21 4.55 10.31 4.95
C LEU A 21 4.08 10.79 3.56
N GLN A 22 3.12 11.71 3.48
CA GLN A 22 2.56 12.18 2.22
C GLN A 22 3.67 12.58 1.22
N GLY A 23 3.56 12.03 0.00
CA GLY A 23 4.48 12.27 -1.09
C GLY A 23 5.76 11.43 -1.07
N ARG A 24 5.99 10.60 -0.05
CA ARG A 24 7.11 9.65 -0.02
C ARG A 24 6.82 8.45 -0.88
N GLU A 25 7.82 8.03 -1.65
CA GLU A 25 7.78 6.80 -2.46
C GLU A 25 8.73 5.76 -1.92
N VAL A 26 8.27 4.51 -1.92
CA VAL A 26 9.03 3.36 -1.43
C VAL A 26 8.84 2.18 -2.38
N TRP A 27 9.93 1.49 -2.69
CA TRP A 27 9.91 0.24 -3.45
C TRP A 27 9.60 -0.93 -2.53
N LEU A 28 8.91 -1.95 -3.03
CA LEU A 28 8.80 -3.20 -2.29
C LEU A 28 10.18 -3.87 -2.23
N ASN A 29 10.65 -4.20 -1.04
CA ASN A 29 11.94 -4.86 -0.88
C ASN A 29 11.73 -6.38 -1.04
N GLU A 30 12.45 -7.02 -1.96
CA GLU A 30 12.28 -8.45 -2.24
C GLU A 30 10.81 -8.84 -2.56
N GLY A 31 10.05 -7.92 -3.14
CA GLY A 31 8.63 -8.12 -3.45
C GLY A 31 7.72 -8.11 -2.22
N ASN A 32 8.16 -7.62 -1.08
CA ASN A 32 7.34 -7.53 0.13
C ASN A 32 7.49 -6.16 0.81
N LEU A 33 6.42 -5.68 1.44
CA LEU A 33 6.46 -4.47 2.25
C LEU A 33 5.40 -4.53 3.35
N SER A 34 5.84 -4.37 4.59
CA SER A 34 4.97 -4.36 5.76
C SER A 34 4.81 -2.97 6.37
N LEU A 35 3.59 -2.64 6.76
CA LEU A 35 3.20 -1.36 7.36
C LEU A 35 2.50 -1.61 8.71
N GLY A 36 2.90 -0.88 9.73
CA GLY A 36 2.31 -0.96 11.07
C GLY A 36 3.28 -0.47 12.14
N GLU A 37 2.84 -0.39 13.40
CA GLU A 37 3.63 0.27 14.46
C GLU A 37 4.81 -0.56 14.98
N LYS A 38 4.74 -1.90 14.90
CA LYS A 38 5.72 -2.81 15.52
C LYS A 38 6.24 -3.83 14.53
N GLY A 39 7.57 -3.91 14.39
CA GLY A 39 8.25 -4.93 13.59
C GLY A 39 7.87 -4.93 12.10
N CYS A 40 7.55 -3.75 11.56
CA CYS A 40 7.20 -3.55 10.15
C CYS A 40 8.28 -2.71 9.45
N ASP A 41 8.40 -2.86 8.14
CA ASP A 41 9.38 -2.15 7.31
C ASP A 41 9.17 -0.63 7.37
N ILE A 42 7.90 -0.22 7.38
CA ILE A 42 7.52 1.18 7.57
C ILE A 42 6.65 1.30 8.82
N CYS A 43 7.18 1.99 9.81
CA CYS A 43 6.49 2.30 11.05
C CYS A 43 5.48 3.43 10.83
N ILE A 44 4.19 3.09 10.81
CA ILE A 44 3.09 4.05 10.75
C ILE A 44 1.94 3.63 11.66
N PRO A 45 1.23 4.60 12.26
CA PRO A 45 0.02 4.31 13.00
C PRO A 45 -1.07 3.82 12.04
N LEU A 46 -1.75 2.75 12.43
CA LEU A 46 -2.91 2.21 11.73
C LEU A 46 -4.14 2.32 12.63
N THR A 47 -5.33 2.40 12.04
CA THR A 47 -6.59 2.38 12.81
C THR A 47 -6.93 0.98 13.34
N ILE A 48 -6.00 0.02 13.24
CA ILE A 48 -6.12 -1.36 13.70
C ILE A 48 -4.83 -1.73 14.44
N ASN A 49 -4.91 -2.62 15.42
CA ASN A 49 -3.74 -3.14 16.14
C ASN A 49 -3.08 -4.34 15.40
N GLU A 50 -3.05 -4.29 14.08
CA GLU A 50 -2.48 -5.32 13.20
C GLU A 50 -1.47 -4.65 12.24
N LYS A 51 -1.02 -5.39 11.21
CA LYS A 51 -0.15 -4.88 10.15
C LYS A 51 -0.79 -5.08 8.79
N ILE A 52 -0.40 -4.25 7.83
CA ILE A 52 -0.72 -4.43 6.41
C ILE A 52 0.53 -4.96 5.72
N ILE A 53 0.38 -5.97 4.87
CA ILE A 53 1.46 -6.53 4.06
C ILE A 53 1.08 -6.42 2.59
N LEU A 54 1.95 -5.77 1.81
CA LEU A 54 1.92 -5.79 0.36
C LEU A 54 2.92 -6.83 -0.14
N ARG A 55 2.46 -7.74 -0.98
CA ARG A 55 3.29 -8.82 -1.52
C ARG A 55 3.14 -8.93 -3.03
N GLU A 56 4.26 -8.88 -3.73
CA GLU A 56 4.37 -9.27 -5.14
C GLU A 56 4.42 -10.79 -5.24
N GLN A 57 3.54 -11.37 -6.05
CA GLN A 57 3.53 -12.78 -6.39
C GLN A 57 3.19 -12.93 -7.88
N ALA A 58 4.08 -13.59 -8.63
CA ALA A 58 3.92 -13.81 -10.07
C ALA A 58 3.52 -12.52 -10.81
N ASP A 59 4.29 -11.44 -10.60
CA ASP A 59 4.11 -10.13 -11.24
C ASP A 59 2.80 -9.38 -10.87
N ASN A 60 2.03 -9.91 -9.92
CA ASN A 60 0.83 -9.31 -9.37
C ASN A 60 1.05 -8.84 -7.93
N LEU A 61 0.36 -7.79 -7.52
CA LEU A 61 0.42 -7.28 -6.16
C LEU A 61 -0.79 -7.77 -5.35
N PHE A 62 -0.55 -8.23 -4.13
CA PHE A 62 -1.57 -8.64 -3.18
C PHE A 62 -1.48 -7.80 -1.91
N VAL A 63 -2.61 -7.66 -1.22
CA VAL A 63 -2.69 -6.99 0.08
C VAL A 63 -3.28 -7.93 1.11
N ASP A 64 -2.51 -8.18 2.17
CA ASP A 64 -2.99 -8.80 3.40
C ASP A 64 -3.17 -7.69 4.44
N ALA A 65 -4.40 -7.55 4.94
CA ALA A 65 -4.76 -6.53 5.91
C ALA A 65 -5.57 -7.13 7.07
N GLY A 66 -5.43 -8.43 7.32
CA GLY A 66 -6.18 -9.13 8.35
C GLY A 66 -7.69 -8.91 8.22
N LYS A 67 -8.31 -8.31 9.24
CA LYS A 67 -9.76 -8.02 9.25
C LYS A 67 -10.14 -6.64 8.73
N ALA A 68 -9.16 -5.82 8.33
CA ALA A 68 -9.42 -4.47 7.89
C ALA A 68 -10.15 -4.43 6.55
N ARG A 69 -11.02 -3.43 6.40
CA ARG A 69 -11.72 -3.19 5.13
C ARG A 69 -10.73 -2.59 4.12
N VAL A 70 -10.58 -3.26 3.00
CA VAL A 70 -9.76 -2.81 1.88
C VAL A 70 -10.63 -2.13 0.83
N ARG A 71 -10.22 -0.95 0.39
CA ARG A 71 -10.77 -0.29 -0.80
C ARG A 71 -9.67 -0.06 -1.83
N VAL A 72 -10.03 -0.23 -3.09
CA VAL A 72 -9.18 0.08 -4.24
C VAL A 72 -9.94 1.03 -5.15
N ASN A 73 -9.34 2.17 -5.48
CA ASN A 73 -9.95 3.23 -6.27
C ASN A 73 -11.35 3.62 -5.74
N GLY A 74 -11.48 3.71 -4.41
CA GLY A 74 -12.72 4.07 -3.70
C GLY A 74 -13.77 2.95 -3.60
N ARG A 75 -13.55 1.77 -4.19
CA ARG A 75 -14.51 0.65 -4.18
C ARG A 75 -14.07 -0.44 -3.21
N ARG A 76 -15.01 -1.14 -2.58
CA ARG A 76 -14.70 -2.30 -1.72
C ARG A 76 -13.98 -3.35 -2.55
N PHE A 77 -12.86 -3.84 -2.03
CA PHE A 77 -12.02 -4.81 -2.71
C PHE A 77 -12.02 -6.14 -1.96
N ASN A 78 -11.87 -7.24 -2.71
CA ASN A 78 -11.69 -8.57 -2.13
C ASN A 78 -10.19 -8.86 -2.01
N PRO A 79 -9.61 -8.96 -0.79
CA PRO A 79 -8.17 -9.13 -0.61
C PRO A 79 -7.62 -10.45 -1.19
N ASN A 80 -8.49 -11.43 -1.47
CA ASN A 80 -8.09 -12.68 -2.13
C ASN A 80 -7.85 -12.52 -3.64
N LYS A 81 -8.09 -11.34 -4.21
CA LYS A 81 -7.83 -11.03 -5.62
C LYS A 81 -6.54 -10.20 -5.74
N PRO A 82 -5.81 -10.34 -6.86
CA PRO A 82 -4.70 -9.45 -7.16
C PRO A 82 -5.20 -8.02 -7.32
N LEU A 83 -4.44 -7.07 -6.77
CA LEU A 83 -4.61 -5.65 -7.05
C LEU A 83 -4.40 -5.38 -8.55
N PRO A 84 -5.02 -4.32 -9.11
CA PRO A 84 -4.75 -3.90 -10.48
C PRO A 84 -3.28 -3.51 -10.70
N SER A 85 -2.88 -3.26 -11.94
CA SER A 85 -1.51 -2.83 -12.28
C SER A 85 -1.10 -1.50 -11.65
N SER A 86 -2.07 -0.66 -11.29
CA SER A 86 -1.90 0.58 -10.54
C SER A 86 -3.22 1.03 -9.92
N GLY A 87 -3.16 1.91 -8.92
CA GLY A 87 -4.35 2.49 -8.30
C GLY A 87 -4.09 3.07 -6.93
N VAL A 88 -5.18 3.42 -6.25
CA VAL A 88 -5.15 3.87 -4.86
C VAL A 88 -5.75 2.82 -3.95
N LEU A 89 -4.94 2.32 -3.04
CA LEU A 89 -5.30 1.45 -1.94
C LEU A 89 -5.65 2.31 -0.72
N GLN A 90 -6.80 2.04 -0.11
CA GLN A 90 -7.21 2.65 1.16
C GLN A 90 -7.51 1.52 2.16
N VAL A 91 -6.79 1.50 3.28
CA VAL A 91 -6.91 0.44 4.29
C VAL A 91 -6.38 0.95 5.64
N ALA A 92 -7.09 0.63 6.72
CA ALA A 92 -6.71 0.93 8.11
C ALA A 92 -6.22 2.38 8.37
N GLY A 93 -6.91 3.37 7.77
CA GLY A 93 -6.58 4.79 7.92
C GLY A 93 -5.47 5.30 6.99
N VAL A 94 -4.87 4.43 6.17
CA VAL A 94 -3.80 4.81 5.25
C VAL A 94 -4.32 4.82 3.81
N ALA A 95 -3.88 5.80 3.02
CA ALA A 95 -4.10 5.89 1.60
C ALA A 95 -2.76 5.84 0.85
N ILE A 96 -2.65 4.92 -0.10
CA ILE A 96 -1.41 4.60 -0.80
C ILE A 96 -1.71 4.47 -2.29
N ALA A 97 -1.01 5.22 -3.13
CA ALA A 97 -0.94 4.90 -4.55
C ALA A 97 0.07 3.78 -4.77
N PHE A 98 -0.25 2.83 -5.63
CA PHE A 98 0.64 1.73 -5.99
C PHE A 98 0.70 1.58 -7.50
N GLY A 99 1.81 1.06 -7.99
CA GLY A 99 1.99 0.76 -9.40
C GLY A 99 3.36 0.17 -9.69
N LYS A 100 3.54 -0.28 -10.93
CA LYS A 100 4.83 -0.77 -11.41
C LYS A 100 5.84 0.37 -11.64
N GLN A 101 7.08 0.00 -11.92
CA GLN A 101 8.24 0.91 -12.08
C GLN A 101 7.95 2.13 -12.95
N ASP A 102 7.30 1.93 -14.10
CA ASP A 102 7.02 2.98 -15.09
C ASP A 102 5.79 3.83 -14.76
N CYS A 103 5.07 3.50 -13.70
CA CYS A 103 3.87 4.23 -13.30
C CYS A 103 4.24 5.54 -12.58
N GLU A 104 3.70 6.67 -13.04
CA GLU A 104 3.85 7.95 -12.35
C GLU A 104 2.85 8.05 -11.20
N LEU A 105 3.31 7.87 -9.96
CA LEU A 105 2.45 7.84 -8.78
C LEU A 105 2.10 9.25 -8.25
N ALA A 106 2.78 10.28 -8.73
CA ALA A 106 2.64 11.65 -8.25
C ALA A 106 1.24 12.24 -8.50
N ASP A 107 0.58 11.80 -9.58
CA ASP A 107 -0.73 12.32 -10.01
C ASP A 107 -1.91 11.66 -9.28
N TYR A 108 -1.67 10.58 -8.53
CA TYR A 108 -2.73 9.90 -7.82
C TYR A 108 -3.20 10.72 -6.63
N GLN A 109 -4.52 10.91 -6.56
CA GLN A 109 -5.18 11.55 -5.43
C GLN A 109 -6.01 10.54 -4.67
N ILE A 110 -6.24 10.78 -3.38
CA ILE A 110 -7.13 9.94 -2.59
C ILE A 110 -8.55 10.06 -3.19
N PRO A 111 -9.21 8.95 -3.58
CA PRO A 111 -10.57 8.99 -4.08
C PRO A 111 -11.49 9.61 -3.03
N VAL A 112 -11.93 10.85 -3.28
CA VAL A 112 -12.88 11.58 -2.45
C VAL A 112 -14.28 11.08 -2.75
N SER A 113 -14.84 10.25 -1.87
CA SER A 113 -16.29 10.20 -1.71
C SER A 113 -16.70 11.27 -0.70
N ARG A 114 -17.90 11.86 -0.82
CA ARG A 114 -18.44 12.82 0.18
C ARG A 114 -18.43 12.28 1.63
N SER A 115 -18.29 10.97 1.82
CA SER A 115 -18.15 10.30 3.12
C SER A 115 -16.69 9.94 3.50
N GLY A 116 -15.70 10.33 2.70
CA GLY A 116 -14.29 9.94 2.83
C GLY A 116 -13.46 10.75 3.82
N TYR A 117 -13.91 11.97 4.17
CA TYR A 117 -13.19 12.84 5.12
C TYR A 117 -13.07 12.23 6.53
N TRP A 118 -14.08 11.46 6.96
CA TRP A 118 -14.11 10.86 8.28
C TRP A 118 -13.13 9.68 8.44
N TRP A 119 -12.76 9.01 7.34
CA TRP A 119 -11.84 7.87 7.35
C TRP A 119 -10.36 8.25 7.44
N LEU A 120 -10.02 9.48 7.03
CA LEU A 120 -8.64 10.02 7.09
C LEU A 120 -8.40 10.89 8.32
N ALA A 121 -9.45 11.37 8.98
CA ALA A 121 -9.30 12.26 10.13
C ALA A 121 -8.90 11.53 11.42
N GLY A 122 -8.87 10.19 11.44
CA GLY A 122 -8.55 9.44 12.66
C GLY A 122 -9.53 9.69 13.82
N VAL A 123 -10.71 10.25 13.55
CA VAL A 123 -11.75 10.51 14.56
C VAL A 123 -12.60 9.25 14.69
N PHE A 124 -12.33 8.49 15.76
CA PHE A 124 -13.28 7.58 16.39
C PHE A 124 -13.72 8.20 17.72
#